data_AF-A0A1R1E555-F1
#
_entry.id   AF-A0A1R1E555-F1
#
_cell.length_a   1.000
_cell.length_b   1.000
_cell.length_c   1.000
_cell.angle_alpha   90.00
_cell.angle_beta   90.00
_cell.angle_gamma   90.00
#
_symmetry.space_group_name_H-M   'P 1'
#
loop_
_entity.id
_entity.type
_entity.pdbx_description
1 polymer ?
#
loop_
_entity_poly.entity_id
_entity_poly.type
_entity_poly.pdbx_seq_one_letter_code
_entity_poly.pdbx_strand_id
1 'polypeptide(L)'
;MILLAFPWQAAKETVESVHNWDGKILIDCTNPIKQDFSGLDFEQGLSGAEQIALWANGARVVKCFNQTSANNILNIRAQKR
;
A
#
# COMPACT_ATOMS: atom_id res chain seq x y z
N MET A 1 1.95 12.02 8.32
CA MET A 1 1.92 10.59 7.93
C MET A 1 0.58 10.31 7.29
N ILE A 2 0.56 9.57 6.20
CA ILE A 2 -0.63 9.26 5.39
C ILE A 2 -0.69 7.74 5.22
N LEU A 3 -1.86 7.13 5.41
CA LEU A 3 -2.08 5.70 5.20
C LEU A 3 -2.83 5.48 3.88
N LEU A 4 -2.27 4.64 3.02
CA LEU A 4 -2.85 4.21 1.76
C LEU A 4 -3.64 2.92 1.99
N ALA A 5 -4.94 3.06 2.31
CA ALA A 5 -5.84 1.98 2.73
C ALA A 5 -7.00 1.72 1.74
N PHE A 6 -6.73 1.89 0.44
CA PHE A 6 -7.66 1.59 -0.65
C PHE A 6 -7.16 0.38 -1.47
N PRO A 7 -8.02 -0.22 -2.32
CA PRO A 7 -7.61 -1.28 -3.23
C PRO A 7 -6.44 -0.84 -4.13
N TRP A 8 -5.60 -1.79 -4.52
CA TRP A 8 -4.42 -1.54 -5.37
C TRP A 8 -4.75 -0.77 -6.65
N GLN A 9 -5.89 -1.06 -7.26
CA GLN A 9 -6.34 -0.47 -8.52
C GLN A 9 -6.57 1.04 -8.42
N ALA A 10 -6.86 1.56 -7.23
CA ALA A 10 -7.03 2.99 -6.98
C ALA A 10 -5.73 3.69 -6.55
N ALA A 11 -4.65 2.93 -6.31
CA ALA A 11 -3.44 3.45 -5.68
C ALA A 11 -2.75 4.53 -6.53
N LYS A 12 -2.56 4.25 -7.82
CA LYS A 12 -1.86 5.15 -8.74
C LYS A 12 -2.54 6.52 -8.84
N GLU A 13 -3.80 6.53 -9.26
CA GLU A 13 -4.58 7.77 -9.44
C GLU A 13 -4.63 8.59 -8.14
N THR A 14 -4.85 7.92 -7.00
CA THR A 14 -4.93 8.62 -5.71
C THR A 14 -3.60 9.22 -5.31
N VAL A 15 -2.50 8.50 -5.48
CA VAL A 15 -1.16 8.97 -5.12
C VAL A 15 -0.71 10.12 -6.02
N GLU A 16 -0.96 10.01 -7.32
CA GLU A 16 -0.63 11.05 -8.31
C GLU A 16 -1.48 12.32 -8.12
N SER A 17 -2.68 12.21 -7.52
CA SER A 17 -3.52 13.38 -7.21
C SER A 17 -2.91 14.31 -6.15
N VAL A 18 -1.98 13.81 -5.32
CA VAL A 18 -1.32 14.59 -4.27
C VAL A 18 -0.24 15.48 -4.90
N HIS A 19 -0.45 16.79 -4.88
CA HIS A 19 0.40 17.74 -5.59
C HIS A 19 1.85 17.82 -5.06
N ASN A 20 2.05 17.64 -3.75
CA ASN A 20 3.38 17.63 -3.15
C ASN A 20 3.40 16.75 -1.89
N TRP A 21 4.32 15.78 -1.89
CA TRP A 21 4.53 14.88 -0.76
C TRP A 21 5.42 15.47 0.33
N ASP A 22 6.32 16.41 0.03
CA ASP A 22 7.15 17.15 1.00
C ASP A 22 7.78 16.26 2.09
N GLY A 23 8.35 15.12 1.70
CA GLY A 23 8.98 14.16 2.61
C GLY A 23 8.02 13.43 3.56
N LYS A 24 6.70 13.55 3.38
CA LYS A 24 5.70 12.89 4.23
C LYS A 24 5.85 11.37 4.15
N ILE A 25 5.64 10.73 5.30
CA ILE A 25 5.55 9.27 5.37
C ILE A 25 4.24 8.83 4.73
N LEU A 26 4.33 7.98 3.70
CA LEU A 26 3.22 7.28 3.06
C LEU A 26 3.31 5.79 3.44
N ILE A 27 2.35 5.31 4.22
CA ILE A 27 2.26 3.89 4.58
C ILE A 27 1.44 3.18 3.50
N ASP A 28 2.06 2.23 2.81
CA ASP A 28 1.40 1.34 1.86
C ASP A 28 0.95 0.05 2.57
N CYS A 29 -0.36 -0.21 2.61
CA CYS A 29 -0.92 -1.47 3.10
C CYS A 29 -1.57 -2.34 2.01
N THR A 30 -1.34 -2.04 0.74
CA THR A 30 -1.94 -2.77 -0.39
C THR A 30 -1.34 -4.16 -0.56
N ASN A 31 -2.10 -5.06 -1.18
CA ASN A 31 -1.56 -6.26 -1.79
C ASN A 31 -1.85 -6.17 -3.30
N PRO A 32 -0.83 -5.97 -4.15
CA PRO A 32 -1.00 -5.73 -5.58
C PRO A 32 -1.27 -7.04 -6.32
N ILE A 33 -2.44 -7.63 -6.06
CA ILE A 33 -2.86 -8.91 -6.63
C ILE A 33 -3.77 -8.61 -7.82
N LYS A 34 -3.53 -9.29 -8.94
CA LYS A 34 -4.42 -9.22 -10.11
C LYS A 34 -5.83 -9.67 -9.74
N GLN A 35 -6.84 -9.11 -10.40
CA GLN A 35 -8.24 -9.45 -10.12
C GLN A 35 -8.57 -10.93 -10.32
N ASP A 36 -7.84 -11.61 -11.21
CA ASP A 36 -7.96 -13.05 -11.49
C ASP A 36 -7.09 -13.93 -10.56
N PHE A 37 -6.39 -13.33 -9.59
CA PHE A 37 -5.44 -14.00 -8.70
C PHE A 37 -4.30 -14.75 -9.39
N SER A 38 -4.05 -14.51 -10.68
CA SER A 38 -2.99 -15.18 -11.45
C SER A 38 -1.57 -14.74 -11.04
N GLY A 39 -1.46 -13.66 -10.25
CA GLY A 39 -0.18 -13.17 -9.75
C GLY A 39 -0.25 -11.72 -9.28
N LEU A 40 0.89 -11.05 -9.36
CA LEU A 40 1.07 -9.67 -8.92
C LEU A 40 0.89 -8.67 -10.06
N ASP A 41 0.40 -7.48 -9.72
CA ASP A 41 0.01 -6.42 -10.65
C ASP A 41 0.92 -5.19 -10.53
N PHE A 42 2.20 -5.36 -10.84
CA PHE A 42 3.21 -4.28 -10.87
C PHE A 42 4.35 -4.64 -11.84
N GLU A 43 5.25 -3.68 -12.10
CA GLU A 43 6.41 -3.88 -12.97
C GLU A 43 7.38 -4.95 -12.44
N GLN A 44 7.79 -5.90 -13.29
CA GLN A 44 8.73 -6.95 -12.89
C GLN A 44 10.04 -6.37 -12.33
N GLY A 45 10.51 -6.96 -11.24
CA GLY A 45 11.74 -6.54 -10.56
C GLY A 45 11.55 -5.49 -9.46
N LEU A 46 10.33 -4.95 -9.31
CA LEU A 46 9.96 -4.09 -8.19
C LEU A 46 9.10 -4.84 -7.18
N SER A 47 8.95 -4.27 -6.00
CA SER A 47 7.84 -4.51 -5.08
C SER A 47 6.71 -3.49 -5.32
N GLY A 48 5.49 -3.81 -4.86
CA GLY A 48 4.37 -2.86 -4.94
C GLY A 48 4.64 -1.53 -4.22
N ALA A 49 5.43 -1.55 -3.14
CA ALA A 49 5.80 -0.33 -2.41
C ALA A 49 6.80 0.53 -3.20
N GLU A 50 7.76 -0.10 -3.90
CA GLU A 50 8.69 0.60 -4.80
C GLU A 50 7.94 1.22 -5.98
N GLN A 51 6.97 0.50 -6.54
CA GLN A 51 6.09 1.06 -7.58
C GLN A 51 5.31 2.28 -7.06
N ILE A 52 4.75 2.21 -5.84
CA ILE A 52 4.09 3.37 -5.21
C ILE A 52 5.07 4.52 -5.00
N ALA A 53 6.33 4.25 -4.63
CA ALA A 53 7.34 5.30 -4.47
C ALA A 53 7.66 6.04 -5.76
N LEU A 54 7.59 5.37 -6.91
CA LEU A 54 7.71 6.01 -8.23
C LEU A 54 6.53 6.96 -8.50
N TRP A 55 5.31 6.57 -8.14
CA TRP A 55 4.11 7.42 -8.29
C TRP A 55 4.09 8.56 -7.25
N ALA A 56 4.55 8.29 -6.03
CA ALA A 56 4.55 9.20 -4.87
C ALA A 56 5.88 9.96 -4.76
N ASN A 57 6.39 10.54 -5.85
CA ASN A 57 7.71 11.16 -5.83
C ASN A 57 7.85 12.22 -4.71
N GLY A 58 8.89 12.09 -3.88
CA GLY A 58 9.12 12.93 -2.70
C GLY A 58 8.47 12.43 -1.40
N ALA A 59 7.68 11.35 -1.43
CA ALA A 59 7.21 10.67 -0.22
C ALA A 59 8.27 9.74 0.37
N ARG A 60 8.18 9.48 1.67
CA ARG A 60 8.88 8.39 2.35
C ARG A 60 7.94 7.19 2.44
N VAL A 61 8.02 6.29 1.47
CA VAL A 61 7.13 5.12 1.41
C VAL A 61 7.57 4.04 2.39
N VAL A 62 6.63 3.52 3.17
CA VAL A 62 6.83 2.44 4.14
C VAL A 62 5.79 1.36 3.88
N LYS A 63 6.23 0.11 3.67
CA LYS A 63 5.32 -1.04 3.56
C LYS A 63 4.91 -1.53 4.95
N CYS A 64 3.62 -1.58 5.26
CA CYS A 64 3.13 -2.09 6.54
C CYS A 64 1.71 -2.65 6.42
N PHE A 65 1.30 -3.49 7.38
CA PHE A 65 -0.05 -4.06 7.50
C PHE A 65 -0.53 -4.99 6.37
N ASN A 66 0.24 -5.20 5.30
CA ASN A 66 -0.20 -6.00 4.16
C ASN A 66 -0.46 -7.49 4.50
N GLN A 67 0.13 -8.01 5.58
CA GLN A 67 -0.05 -9.39 6.04
C GLN A 67 -1.08 -9.56 7.17
N THR A 68 -1.66 -8.47 7.69
CA THR A 68 -2.64 -8.53 8.77
C THR A 68 -4.01 -8.10 8.25
N SER A 69 -4.98 -9.01 8.27
CA SER A 69 -6.34 -8.70 7.81
C SER A 69 -7.00 -7.62 8.68
N ALA A 70 -7.97 -6.90 8.11
CA ALA A 70 -8.73 -5.89 8.85
C ALA A 70 -9.38 -6.46 10.13
N ASN A 71 -9.92 -7.69 10.06
CA ASN A 71 -10.49 -8.38 11.22
C ASN A 71 -9.46 -8.61 12.33
N ASN A 72 -8.22 -8.96 11.97
CA ASN A 72 -7.15 -9.18 12.94
C ASN A 72 -6.74 -7.86 13.62
N ILE A 73 -6.70 -6.75 12.87
CA ILE A 73 -6.41 -5.42 13.41
C ILE A 73 -7.50 -4.99 14.41
N LEU A 74 -8.77 -5.19 14.06
CA LEU A 74 -9.91 -4.85 14.93
C LEU A 74 -9.96 -5.71 16.19
N ASN A 75 -9.48 -6.96 16.12
CA ASN A 75 -9.59 -7.95 17.19
C ASN A 75 -8.23 -8.38 17.76
N ILE A 76 -7.34 -7.43 18.00
CA ILE A 76 -5.97 -7.66 18.51
C ILE A 76 -5.91 -8.50 19.80
N ARG A 77 -6.98 -8.51 20.61
CA ARG A 77 -7.05 -9.29 21.86
C ARG A 77 -7.62 -10.70 21.68
N ALA A 78 -8.33 -10.98 20.59
CA ALA A 78 -8.92 -12.30 20.32
C ALA A 78 -7.89 -13.31 19.78
N GLN A 79 -6.71 -12.84 19.39
CA GLN A 79 -5.60 -13.69 18.94
C GLN A 79 -4.74 -14.24 20.08
N LYS A 80 -5.00 -13.85 21.34
CA LYS A 80 -4.39 -14.51 22.51
C LYS A 80 -5.08 -15.85 22.73
N ARG A 81 -4.53 -16.90 22.12
CA ARG A 81 -4.64 -18.26 22.66
C ARG A 81 -3.48 -18.49 23.62
#